data_AF-A0A8D9E3B1-F1
#
_entry.id   AF-A0A8D9E3B1-F1
#
_cell.length_a   1.000
_cell.length_b   1.000
_cell.length_c   1.000
_cell.angle_alpha   90.00
_cell.angle_beta   90.00
_cell.angle_gamma   90.00
#
_symmetry.space_group_name_H-M   'P 1'
#
loop_
_entity.id
_entity.type
_entity.pdbx_description
1 polymer ?
#
loop_
_entity_poly.entity_id
_entity_poly.type
_entity_poly.pdbx_seq_one_letter_code
_entity_poly.pdbx_strand_id
1 'polypeptide(L)'
;MSVISEEDCNIFSQYSTSSTGWKNKKPNSFKDLNLLLHNVNWSNISKHFLLTEGFMYRYGEYLDWKLIFEHQILSQEFLRNNTSKLYKYKEVVSRYQLLSEAMMREFDYLLDWNILSVYQKMSEPFIEQFQDKVNWEYIFEHQQLSEEFKNKFKNKIPELDIPTECDCSMSH
;
A
#
# COMPACT_ATOMS: atom_id res chain seq x y z
N MET A 1 -30.21 10.92 17.59
CA MET A 1 -28.79 10.56 17.73
C MET A 1 -28.06 11.20 16.56
N SER A 2 -26.94 11.91 16.77
CA SER A 2 -26.22 12.51 15.64
C SER A 2 -25.66 11.39 14.77
N VAL A 3 -25.93 11.46 13.47
CA VAL A 3 -25.45 10.49 12.47
C VAL A 3 -23.91 10.58 12.29
N ILE A 4 -23.32 11.66 12.82
CA ILE A 4 -21.94 12.08 12.60
C ILE A 4 -21.22 12.08 13.95
N SER A 5 -20.02 11.48 13.99
CA SER A 5 -19.17 11.47 15.19
C SER A 5 -18.48 12.83 15.40
N GLU A 6 -17.85 13.03 16.56
CA GLU A 6 -17.04 14.23 16.81
C GLU A 6 -15.76 14.24 15.96
N GLU A 7 -15.18 13.07 15.70
CA GLU A 7 -14.07 12.88 14.77
C GLU A 7 -14.45 13.32 13.34
N ASP A 8 -15.62 12.89 12.86
CA ASP A 8 -16.13 13.28 11.56
C ASP A 8 -16.24 14.81 11.47
N CYS A 9 -16.82 15.45 12.51
CA CYS A 9 -16.93 16.91 12.57
C CYS A 9 -15.57 17.61 12.49
N ASN A 10 -14.55 17.08 13.18
CA ASN A 10 -13.20 17.65 13.17
C ASN A 10 -12.57 17.57 11.78
N ILE A 11 -12.62 16.41 11.13
CA ILE A 11 -12.05 16.20 9.79
C ILE A 11 -12.69 17.18 8.82
N PHE A 12 -14.01 17.21 8.80
CA PHE A 12 -14.70 17.94 7.77
C PHE A 12 -14.72 19.47 8.00
N SER A 13 -14.69 19.94 9.26
CA SER A 13 -14.62 21.38 9.57
C SER A 13 -13.36 22.07 9.05
N GLN A 14 -12.31 21.29 8.77
CA GLN A 14 -11.05 21.78 8.24
C GLN A 14 -11.05 21.89 6.70
N TYR A 15 -11.95 21.20 6.01
CA TYR A 15 -11.92 21.07 4.53
C TYR A 15 -13.27 21.28 3.85
N SER A 16 -14.29 21.76 4.55
CA SER A 16 -15.47 22.31 3.90
C SER A 16 -15.08 23.62 3.19
N THR A 17 -15.16 23.62 1.86
CA THR A 17 -14.82 24.77 1.01
C THR A 17 -15.74 25.98 1.20
N SER A 18 -16.85 25.80 1.91
CA SER A 18 -17.81 26.83 2.23
C SER A 18 -17.62 27.33 3.67
N SER A 19 -17.69 28.65 3.86
CA SER A 19 -17.84 29.36 5.15
C SER A 19 -19.10 28.96 5.94
N THR A 20 -19.80 27.91 5.52
CA THR A 20 -21.08 27.44 6.04
C THR A 20 -20.87 26.64 7.32
N GLY A 21 -20.77 27.35 8.43
CA GLY A 21 -21.50 26.98 9.65
C GLY A 21 -21.09 25.73 10.43
N TRP A 22 -20.12 24.91 9.99
CA TRP A 22 -19.74 23.74 10.79
C TRP A 22 -19.18 24.13 12.15
N LYS A 23 -18.40 25.22 12.19
CA LYS A 23 -17.85 25.74 13.45
C LYS A 23 -18.92 25.96 14.51
N ASN A 24 -20.21 26.09 14.14
CA ASN A 24 -21.30 26.35 15.08
C ASN A 24 -22.57 25.48 14.96
N LYS A 25 -22.76 24.58 13.98
CA LYS A 25 -23.95 23.69 13.91
C LYS A 25 -23.65 22.31 13.31
N LYS A 26 -23.80 21.26 14.13
CA LYS A 26 -23.84 19.86 13.68
C LYS A 26 -25.02 19.69 12.70
N PRO A 27 -24.88 18.92 11.60
CA PRO A 27 -25.99 18.59 10.70
C PRO A 27 -27.11 17.91 11.49
N ASN A 28 -28.29 18.51 11.49
CA ASN A 28 -29.46 18.00 12.21
C ASN A 28 -30.46 17.29 11.29
N SER A 29 -30.20 17.25 9.97
CA SER A 29 -31.01 16.56 8.98
C SER A 29 -30.16 15.85 7.93
N PHE A 30 -30.73 14.81 7.30
CA PHE A 30 -30.09 14.07 6.20
C PHE A 30 -29.77 14.97 4.99
N LYS A 31 -30.60 15.99 4.74
CA LYS A 31 -30.38 16.97 3.68
C LYS A 31 -29.12 17.81 3.92
N ASP A 32 -28.88 18.20 5.16
CA ASP A 32 -27.69 18.96 5.56
C ASP A 32 -26.42 18.11 5.41
N LEU A 33 -26.50 16.82 5.73
CA LEU A 33 -25.40 15.89 5.52
C LEU A 33 -25.05 15.72 4.03
N ASN A 34 -26.03 15.52 3.15
CA ASN A 34 -25.76 15.35 1.71
C ASN A 34 -25.14 16.59 1.07
N LEU A 35 -25.65 17.78 1.40
CA LEU A 35 -25.07 19.04 0.92
C LEU A 35 -23.60 19.18 1.35
N LEU A 36 -23.31 18.73 2.56
CA LEU A 36 -22.00 18.79 3.15
C LEU A 36 -21.04 17.80 2.49
N LEU A 37 -21.44 16.55 2.30
CA LEU A 37 -20.62 15.53 1.64
C LEU A 37 -20.27 15.94 0.19
N HIS A 38 -21.13 16.73 -0.46
CA HIS A 38 -20.88 17.27 -1.80
C HIS A 38 -19.83 18.41 -1.81
N ASN A 39 -19.71 19.19 -0.75
CA ASN A 39 -18.81 20.36 -0.68
C ASN A 39 -17.46 20.07 -0.03
N VAL A 40 -17.28 18.84 0.46
CA VAL A 40 -16.06 18.34 1.08
C VAL A 40 -15.05 17.93 0.01
N ASN A 41 -13.79 18.35 0.19
CA ASN A 41 -12.69 17.90 -0.66
C ASN A 41 -12.16 16.53 -0.19
N TRP A 42 -12.73 15.46 -0.74
CA TRP A 42 -12.38 14.08 -0.38
C TRP A 42 -10.95 13.69 -0.73
N SER A 43 -10.38 14.23 -1.82
CA SER A 43 -8.99 13.95 -2.20
C SER A 43 -8.01 14.47 -1.14
N ASN A 44 -8.25 15.69 -0.63
CA ASN A 44 -7.45 16.25 0.46
C ASN A 44 -7.60 15.44 1.76
N ILE A 45 -8.82 15.01 2.08
CA ILE A 45 -9.07 14.15 3.26
C ILE A 45 -8.33 12.83 3.14
N SER A 46 -8.44 12.14 2.00
CA SER A 46 -7.77 10.85 1.77
C SER A 46 -6.24 10.96 1.87
N LYS A 47 -5.66 12.10 1.47
CA LYS A 47 -4.21 12.31 1.44
C LYS A 47 -3.61 12.76 2.77
N HIS A 48 -4.27 13.67 3.47
CA HIS A 48 -3.62 14.46 4.53
C HIS A 48 -4.07 14.14 5.95
N PHE A 49 -5.14 13.36 6.12
CA PHE A 49 -5.61 12.94 7.46
C PHE A 49 -5.14 11.55 7.80
N LEU A 50 -4.82 11.32 9.07
CA LEU A 50 -4.81 9.97 9.64
C LEU A 50 -6.25 9.55 9.87
N LEU A 51 -6.82 8.80 8.92
CA LEU A 51 -8.21 8.37 8.97
C LEU A 51 -8.34 7.09 9.77
N THR A 52 -9.32 7.02 10.68
CA THR A 52 -9.65 5.75 11.33
C THR A 52 -10.35 4.81 10.35
N GLU A 53 -10.19 3.51 10.56
CA GLU A 53 -10.89 2.50 9.77
C GLU A 53 -12.41 2.64 9.87
N GLY A 54 -12.91 3.07 11.05
CA GLY A 54 -14.33 3.39 11.24
C GLY A 54 -14.81 4.51 10.32
N PHE A 55 -14.01 5.55 10.12
CA PHE A 55 -14.30 6.60 9.14
C PHE A 55 -14.30 6.03 7.71
N MET A 56 -13.31 5.20 7.36
CA MET A 56 -13.22 4.58 6.03
C MET A 56 -14.41 3.66 5.73
N TYR A 57 -14.93 2.93 6.71
CA TYR A 57 -16.15 2.14 6.54
C TYR A 57 -17.39 3.01 6.31
N ARG A 58 -17.49 4.17 6.99
CA ARG A 58 -18.63 5.09 6.85
C ARG A 58 -18.64 5.83 5.51
N TYR A 59 -17.49 6.29 5.04
CA TYR A 59 -17.38 7.20 3.90
C TYR A 59 -16.60 6.62 2.71
N GLY A 60 -16.43 5.30 2.68
CA GLY A 60 -15.60 4.60 1.71
C GLY A 60 -15.96 4.86 0.23
N GLU A 61 -17.21 5.19 -0.08
CA GLU A 61 -17.63 5.48 -1.45
C GLU A 61 -17.08 6.82 -1.98
N TYR A 62 -16.73 7.75 -1.09
CA TYR A 62 -16.22 9.06 -1.44
C TYR A 62 -14.69 9.14 -1.42
N LEU A 63 -14.05 8.22 -0.71
CA LEU A 63 -12.60 8.23 -0.50
C LEU A 63 -11.85 7.80 -1.77
N ASP A 64 -10.74 8.49 -2.01
CA ASP A 64 -9.77 8.06 -3.00
C ASP A 64 -8.94 6.90 -2.41
N TRP A 65 -9.35 5.68 -2.71
CA TRP A 65 -8.72 4.47 -2.21
C TRP A 65 -7.25 4.33 -2.60
N LYS A 66 -6.81 4.92 -3.71
CA LYS A 66 -5.39 4.91 -4.08
C LYS A 66 -4.60 5.69 -3.02
N LEU A 67 -5.05 6.89 -2.67
CA LEU A 67 -4.43 7.72 -1.64
C LEU A 67 -4.54 7.09 -0.25
N ILE A 68 -5.65 6.40 0.04
CA ILE A 68 -5.80 5.65 1.30
C ILE A 68 -4.71 4.58 1.43
N PHE A 69 -4.52 3.74 0.42
CA PHE A 69 -3.49 2.70 0.45
C PHE A 69 -2.06 3.25 0.34
N GLU A 70 -1.87 4.48 -0.11
CA GLU A 70 -0.54 5.10 -0.22
C GLU A 70 -0.10 5.77 1.09
N HIS A 71 -1.05 6.35 1.85
CA HIS A 71 -0.72 7.25 2.96
C HIS A 71 -1.23 6.79 4.34
N GLN A 72 -2.19 5.87 4.40
CA GLN A 72 -2.72 5.36 5.67
C GLN A 72 -2.00 4.07 6.09
N ILE A 73 -1.84 3.87 7.39
CA ILE A 73 -1.45 2.58 7.96
C ILE A 73 -2.73 1.79 8.24
N LEU A 74 -2.96 0.71 7.51
CA LEU A 74 -4.16 -0.11 7.63
C LEU A 74 -3.86 -1.39 8.42
N SER A 75 -4.81 -1.82 9.27
CA SER A 75 -4.68 -3.06 10.00
C SER A 75 -4.84 -4.29 9.09
N GLN A 76 -4.35 -5.43 9.56
CA GLN A 76 -4.59 -6.71 8.90
C GLN A 76 -6.07 -7.00 8.69
N GLU A 77 -6.88 -6.76 9.72
CA GLU A 77 -8.31 -7.04 9.68
C GLU A 77 -9.01 -6.19 8.63
N PHE A 78 -8.62 -4.91 8.51
CA PHE A 78 -9.15 -4.04 7.48
C PHE A 78 -8.81 -4.51 6.07
N LEU A 79 -7.56 -4.93 5.83
CA LEU A 79 -7.13 -5.49 4.55
C LEU A 79 -7.91 -6.77 4.21
N ARG A 80 -8.12 -7.67 5.19
CA ARG A 80 -8.95 -8.89 5.04
C ARG A 80 -10.38 -8.56 4.64
N ASN A 81 -10.98 -7.56 5.27
CA ASN A 81 -12.36 -7.17 4.98
C ASN A 81 -12.51 -6.43 3.64
N ASN A 82 -11.41 -6.03 3.00
CA ASN A 82 -11.40 -5.23 1.77
C ASN A 82 -10.61 -5.89 0.62
N THR A 83 -10.63 -7.22 0.52
CA THR A 83 -9.87 -7.98 -0.51
C THR A 83 -10.12 -7.52 -1.94
N SER A 84 -11.36 -7.13 -2.29
CA SER A 84 -11.69 -6.62 -3.63
C SER A 84 -10.98 -5.31 -3.95
N LYS A 85 -10.82 -4.42 -2.97
CA LYS A 85 -10.05 -3.18 -3.12
C LYS A 85 -8.55 -3.47 -3.14
N LEU A 86 -8.09 -4.39 -2.30
CA LEU A 86 -6.71 -4.83 -2.27
C LEU A 86 -6.26 -5.32 -3.65
N TYR A 87 -7.06 -6.19 -4.29
CA TYR A 87 -6.81 -6.65 -5.66
C TYR A 87 -6.73 -5.50 -6.66
N LYS A 88 -7.69 -4.57 -6.61
CA LYS A 88 -7.78 -3.43 -7.53
C LYS A 88 -6.57 -2.49 -7.41
N TYR A 89 -6.04 -2.31 -6.20
CA TYR A 89 -4.92 -1.40 -5.92
C TYR A 89 -3.63 -2.16 -5.53
N LYS A 90 -3.46 -3.40 -6.02
CA LYS A 90 -2.39 -4.31 -5.61
C LYS A 90 -0.99 -3.69 -5.68
N GLU A 91 -0.69 -2.91 -6.72
CA GLU A 91 0.62 -2.26 -6.90
C GLU A 91 0.91 -1.26 -5.76
N VAL A 92 -0.10 -0.48 -5.37
CA VAL A 92 0.00 0.53 -4.32
C VAL A 92 0.09 -0.15 -2.96
N VAL A 93 -0.74 -1.18 -2.74
CA VAL A 93 -0.73 -1.95 -1.49
C VAL A 93 0.62 -2.64 -1.29
N SER A 94 1.11 -3.35 -2.31
CA SER A 94 2.39 -4.06 -2.26
C SER A 94 3.58 -3.13 -2.01
N ARG A 95 3.49 -1.87 -2.43
CA ARG A 95 4.57 -0.89 -2.28
C ARG A 95 4.56 -0.17 -0.94
N TYR A 96 3.40 0.33 -0.51
CA TYR A 96 3.32 1.31 0.56
C TYR A 96 2.79 0.76 1.89
N GLN A 97 2.03 -0.34 1.87
CA GLN A 97 1.54 -0.94 3.10
C GLN A 97 2.64 -1.78 3.78
N LEU A 98 2.60 -1.82 5.11
CA LEU A 98 3.49 -2.66 5.90
C LEU A 98 2.97 -4.09 5.90
N LEU A 99 3.47 -4.91 4.98
CA LEU A 99 3.03 -6.30 4.81
C LEU A 99 3.99 -7.24 5.53
N SER A 100 3.51 -7.86 6.60
CA SER A 100 4.26 -8.96 7.24
C SER A 100 4.30 -10.18 6.32
N GLU A 101 5.28 -11.05 6.50
CA GLU A 101 5.35 -12.32 5.76
C GLU A 101 4.08 -13.17 5.92
N ALA A 102 3.43 -13.13 7.09
CA ALA A 102 2.15 -13.80 7.31
C ALA A 102 1.04 -13.23 6.41
N MET A 103 0.97 -11.91 6.25
CA MET A 103 0.03 -11.27 5.32
C MET A 103 0.37 -11.58 3.87
N MET A 104 1.64 -11.55 3.50
CA MET A 104 2.07 -11.85 2.13
C MET A 104 1.72 -13.30 1.73
N ARG A 105 1.79 -14.25 2.67
CA ARG A 105 1.29 -15.63 2.48
C ARG A 105 -0.21 -15.68 2.29
N GLU A 106 -0.95 -14.95 3.13
CA GLU A 106 -2.40 -14.95 3.11
C GLU A 106 -2.97 -14.34 1.82
N PHE A 107 -2.34 -13.29 1.33
CA PHE A 107 -2.77 -12.52 0.16
C PHE A 107 -1.93 -12.79 -1.09
N ASP A 108 -1.30 -13.95 -1.18
CA ASP A 108 -0.27 -14.24 -2.19
C ASP A 108 -0.75 -14.08 -3.65
N TYR A 109 -2.05 -14.25 -3.90
CA TYR A 109 -2.70 -14.15 -5.20
C TYR A 109 -3.25 -12.75 -5.49
N LEU A 110 -3.25 -11.87 -4.48
CA LEU A 110 -3.76 -10.52 -4.57
C LEU A 110 -2.65 -9.47 -4.67
N LEU A 111 -1.42 -9.83 -4.34
CA LEU A 111 -0.28 -8.92 -4.29
C LEU A 111 0.56 -8.96 -5.58
N ASP A 112 1.24 -7.85 -5.86
CA ASP A 112 2.19 -7.76 -6.96
C ASP A 112 3.60 -8.17 -6.49
N TRP A 113 4.05 -9.36 -6.89
CA TRP A 113 5.32 -9.92 -6.47
C TRP A 113 6.55 -9.20 -7.02
N ASN A 114 6.45 -8.52 -8.16
CA ASN A 114 7.54 -7.69 -8.66
C ASN A 114 7.75 -6.51 -7.71
N ILE A 115 6.66 -5.85 -7.31
CA ILE A 115 6.70 -4.74 -6.35
C ILE A 115 7.15 -5.21 -4.97
N LEU A 116 6.64 -6.36 -4.47
CA LEU A 116 7.10 -6.93 -3.20
C LEU A 116 8.61 -7.17 -3.18
N SER A 117 9.15 -7.69 -4.29
CA SER A 117 10.59 -8.01 -4.42
C SER A 117 11.50 -6.78 -4.27
N VAL A 118 11.01 -5.59 -4.63
CA VAL A 118 11.74 -4.33 -4.53
C VAL A 118 11.54 -3.67 -3.16
N TYR A 119 10.28 -3.56 -2.69
CA TYR A 119 9.93 -2.63 -1.62
C TYR A 119 9.69 -3.30 -0.26
N GLN A 120 9.32 -4.58 -0.21
CA GLN A 120 9.07 -5.26 1.05
C GLN A 120 10.32 -6.00 1.52
N LYS A 121 10.53 -6.01 2.84
CA LYS A 121 11.60 -6.81 3.44
C LYS A 121 11.12 -8.25 3.58
N MET A 122 11.85 -9.18 2.95
CA MET A 122 11.59 -10.61 3.05
C MET A 122 12.80 -11.35 3.61
N SER A 123 12.58 -12.35 4.44
CA SER A 123 13.64 -13.25 4.90
C SER A 123 14.01 -14.28 3.82
N GLU A 124 15.24 -14.77 3.86
CA GLU A 124 15.70 -15.82 2.93
C GLU A 124 14.80 -17.07 2.91
N PRO A 125 14.34 -17.63 4.05
CA PRO A 125 13.41 -18.76 4.03
C PRO A 125 12.08 -18.43 3.36
N PHE A 126 11.61 -17.19 3.49
CA PHE A 126 10.41 -16.72 2.82
C PHE A 126 10.60 -16.63 1.30
N ILE A 127 11.70 -16.01 0.85
CA ILE A 127 12.03 -15.89 -0.56
C ILE A 127 12.16 -17.27 -1.20
N GLU A 128 12.85 -18.21 -0.53
CA GLU A 128 12.99 -19.58 -1.01
C GLU A 128 11.63 -20.29 -1.16
N GLN A 129 10.72 -20.09 -0.20
CA GLN A 129 9.39 -20.67 -0.29
C GLN A 129 8.57 -20.12 -1.47
N PHE A 130 8.78 -18.85 -1.83
CA PHE A 130 8.07 -18.18 -2.93
C PHE A 130 8.96 -17.96 -4.16
N GLN A 131 9.95 -18.83 -4.37
CA GLN A 131 10.94 -18.75 -5.44
C GLN A 131 10.37 -18.64 -6.86
N ASP A 132 9.16 -19.14 -7.08
CA ASP A 132 8.49 -19.12 -8.39
C ASP A 132 7.64 -17.86 -8.61
N LYS A 133 7.45 -17.04 -7.57
CA LYS A 133 6.67 -15.80 -7.64
C LYS A 133 7.55 -14.55 -7.59
N VAL A 134 8.63 -14.59 -6.81
CA VAL A 134 9.54 -13.45 -6.67
C VAL A 134 10.25 -13.14 -7.99
N ASN A 135 10.58 -11.86 -8.17
CA ASN A 135 11.43 -11.44 -9.27
C ASN A 135 12.88 -11.50 -8.82
N TRP A 136 13.64 -12.46 -9.37
CA TRP A 136 15.00 -12.70 -8.95
C TRP A 136 15.94 -11.52 -9.16
N GLU A 137 15.83 -10.80 -10.28
CA GLU A 137 16.62 -9.60 -10.54
C GLU A 137 16.44 -8.58 -9.41
N TYR A 138 15.19 -8.29 -9.04
CA TYR A 138 14.87 -7.37 -7.94
C TYR A 138 15.26 -7.90 -6.56
N ILE A 139 15.14 -9.22 -6.32
CA ILE A 139 15.58 -9.84 -5.07
C ILE A 139 17.08 -9.62 -4.88
N PHE A 140 17.89 -9.86 -5.91
CA PHE A 140 19.34 -9.68 -5.84
C PHE A 140 19.77 -8.21 -5.73
N GLU A 141 19.06 -7.29 -6.38
CA GLU A 141 19.38 -5.86 -6.36
C GLU A 141 18.96 -5.18 -5.04
N HIS A 142 17.81 -5.57 -4.46
CA HIS A 142 17.18 -4.81 -3.39
C HIS A 142 17.14 -5.51 -2.02
N GLN A 143 17.24 -6.84 -1.94
CA GLN A 143 17.19 -7.55 -0.67
C GLN A 143 18.60 -7.73 -0.07
N GLN A 144 18.67 -7.72 1.26
CA GLN A 144 19.89 -8.06 1.98
C GLN A 144 19.98 -9.59 2.12
N LEU A 145 20.79 -10.21 1.27
CA LEU A 145 20.97 -11.66 1.20
C LEU A 145 22.41 -12.04 1.59
N SER A 146 22.55 -13.18 2.26
CA SER A 146 23.82 -13.85 2.51
C SER A 146 24.45 -14.37 1.22
N GLU A 147 25.78 -14.47 1.20
CA GLU A 147 26.49 -15.04 0.06
C GLU A 147 26.13 -16.51 -0.18
N GLU A 148 25.81 -17.26 0.88
CA GLU A 148 25.33 -18.64 0.76
C GLU A 148 24.02 -18.71 -0.03
N PHE A 149 23.06 -17.83 0.30
CA PHE A 149 21.78 -17.75 -0.40
C PHE A 149 21.97 -17.31 -1.86
N LYS A 150 22.83 -16.31 -2.10
CA LYS A 150 23.11 -15.86 -3.47
C LYS A 150 23.72 -16.97 -4.33
N ASN A 151 24.70 -17.70 -3.79
CA ASN A 151 25.33 -18.81 -4.48
C ASN A 151 24.34 -19.95 -4.78
N LYS A 152 23.40 -20.22 -3.87
CA LYS A 152 22.34 -21.22 -4.06
C LYS A 152 21.42 -20.89 -5.24
N PHE A 153 21.11 -19.61 -5.45
CA PHE A 153 20.15 -19.15 -6.47
C PHE A 153 20.78 -18.40 -7.66
N LYS A 154 22.10 -18.45 -7.83
CA LYS A 154 22.83 -17.71 -8.87
C LYS A 154 22.30 -17.93 -10.30
N ASN A 155 21.76 -19.11 -10.59
CA ASN A 155 21.24 -19.48 -11.91
C ASN A 155 19.81 -18.95 -12.17
N LYS A 156 19.19 -18.23 -11.24
CA LYS A 156 17.84 -17.68 -11.39
C LYS A 156 17.80 -16.37 -12.16
N ILE A 157 18.94 -15.69 -12.32
CA ILE A 157 19.08 -14.62 -13.31
C ILE A 157 19.62 -15.29 -14.58
N PRO A 158 18.97 -15.14 -15.74
CA PRO A 158 19.59 -15.56 -17.01
C PRO A 158 20.88 -14.76 -17.16
N GLU A 159 22.02 -15.45 -17.33
CA GLU A 159 23.34 -14.83 -17.45
C GLU A 159 23.27 -13.61 -18.39
N LEU A 160 23.29 -12.41 -17.81
CA LEU A 160 23.83 -11.26 -18.51
C LEU A 160 25.28 -11.64 -18.72
N ASP A 161 25.68 -11.84 -19.97
CA ASP A 161 27.08 -11.90 -20.39
C ASP A 161 27.77 -10.64 -19.84
N ILE A 162 28.25 -10.69 -18.60
CA ILE A 162 29.28 -9.78 -18.12
C ILE A 162 30.51 -10.29 -18.86
N PRO A 163 31.04 -9.56 -19.85
CA PRO A 163 32.27 -9.99 -20.50
C PRO A 163 33.31 -10.03 -19.39
N THR A 164 33.67 -11.24 -18.97
CA THR A 164 34.81 -11.46 -18.08
C THR A 164 35.98 -10.77 -18.77
N GLU A 165 36.57 -9.84 -18.03
CA GLU A 165 37.75 -9.04 -18.36
C GLU A 165 38.55 -9.62 -19.52
N CYS A 166 38.76 -8.81 -20.57
CA CYS A 166 39.69 -9.14 -21.63
C CYS A 166 40.99 -9.63 -21.01
N ASP A 167 41.24 -10.91 -21.21
CA ASP A 167 42.46 -11.61 -20.84
C ASP A 167 43.60 -10.98 -21.65
N CYS A 168 44.23 -9.94 -21.10
CA CYS A 168 45.48 -9.39 -21.60
C CYS A 168 46.61 -10.36 -21.24
N SER A 169 46.57 -11.55 -21.82
CA SER A 169 47.59 -12.59 -21.68
C SER A 169 47.89 -13.27 -23.02
N MET A 170 48.32 -12.51 -24.03
CA MET A 170 49.15 -13.00 -25.14
C MET A 170 50.05 -11.85 -25.63
N SER A 171 51.32 -11.76 -25.21
CA SER A 171 52.50 -12.54 -25.65
C SER A 171 53.22 -11.95 -26.88
N HIS A 172 54.26 -11.16 -26.60
CA HIS A 172 55.65 -11.21 -27.14
C HIS A 172 56.30 -9.82 -27.16
#